data_AF-A0A7C5KII2-F1
#
_entry.id   AF-A0A7C5KII2-F1
#
_cell.length_a   1.000
_cell.length_b   1.000
_cell.length_c   1.000
_cell.angle_alpha   90.00
_cell.angle_beta   90.00
_cell.angle_gamma   90.00
#
_symmetry.space_group_name_H-M   'P 1'
#
loop_
_entity.id
_entity.type
_entity.pdbx_description
1 polymer ?
#
loop_
_entity_poly.entity_id
_entity_poly.type
_entity_poly.pdbx_seq_one_letter_code
_entity_poly.pdbx_strand_id
1 'polypeptide(L)'
;MKLNYWMLLMVLLSPLVGRAELAIPGTPLGVSQAAKPMTLIVAGKDHKLFYEAYNDASDIDGDGILDTRFNPQIVYFGLFDPTVCYLYFGSSPDTGGFVPNASATEDGKCISGWSGNWLNYVTTSRIDAMRKVLYGGFREVDTDTTTILRRAYIPQDAHSWAKEYTSEAVDGYDISDYTPFVQPAPGLRHFFGNTTANAYASC
;
A
#
# COMPACT_ATOMS: atom_id res chain seq x y z
N MET A 1 -67.38 84.35 4.30
CA MET A 1 -67.94 83.47 5.35
C MET A 1 -66.91 82.39 5.63
N LYS A 2 -66.34 82.43 6.85
CA LYS A 2 -65.51 81.46 7.59
C LYS A 2 -64.77 80.33 6.83
N LEU A 3 -63.43 80.47 6.84
CA LEU A 3 -62.40 79.52 7.29
C LEU A 3 -62.72 78.01 7.21
N ASN A 4 -61.85 77.25 6.55
CA ASN A 4 -61.17 76.12 7.19
C ASN A 4 -59.84 75.80 6.50
N TYR A 5 -58.79 76.19 7.21
CA TYR A 5 -57.42 75.75 7.09
C TYR A 5 -57.40 74.23 7.36
N TRP A 6 -56.74 73.43 6.52
CA TRP A 6 -56.08 72.19 6.94
C TRP A 6 -54.89 71.94 6.01
N MET A 7 -53.74 72.23 6.60
CA MET A 7 -52.38 72.09 6.14
C MET A 7 -52.09 70.59 5.94
N LEU A 8 -51.79 70.14 4.72
CA LEU A 8 -51.16 68.84 4.48
C LEU A 8 -49.80 69.09 3.82
N LEU A 9 -48.78 68.95 4.65
CA LEU A 9 -47.36 69.13 4.34
C LEU A 9 -46.90 67.92 3.50
N MET A 10 -46.83 68.04 2.17
CA MET A 10 -46.17 67.05 1.32
C MET A 10 -44.65 67.23 1.44
N VAL A 11 -44.02 66.42 2.30
CA VAL A 11 -42.58 66.26 2.36
C VAL A 11 -42.13 65.56 1.06
N LEU A 12 -41.41 66.29 0.21
CA LEU A 12 -40.69 65.73 -0.94
C LEU A 12 -39.62 64.78 -0.41
N LEU A 13 -39.92 63.48 -0.45
CA LEU A 13 -38.96 62.42 -0.19
C LEU A 13 -38.02 62.31 -1.40
N SER A 14 -36.88 62.99 -1.35
CA SER A 14 -35.80 62.80 -2.32
C SER A 14 -35.29 61.35 -2.24
N PRO A 15 -35.12 60.62 -3.35
CA PRO A 15 -34.52 59.30 -3.29
C PRO A 15 -33.04 59.45 -2.92
N LEU A 16 -32.64 58.86 -1.79
CA LEU A 16 -31.25 58.61 -1.46
C LEU A 16 -30.69 57.63 -2.50
N VAL A 17 -29.91 58.14 -3.44
CA VAL A 17 -29.09 57.30 -4.32
C VAL A 17 -28.01 56.67 -3.45
N GLY A 18 -28.22 55.41 -3.06
CA GLY A 18 -27.18 54.59 -2.44
C GLY A 18 -26.05 54.42 -3.45
N ARG A 19 -24.89 55.04 -3.18
CA ARG A 19 -23.66 54.62 -3.85
C ARG A 19 -23.32 53.23 -3.33
N ALA A 20 -23.44 52.23 -4.19
CA ALA A 20 -22.69 50.99 -3.98
C ALA A 20 -21.21 51.36 -4.05
N GLU A 21 -20.54 51.37 -2.90
CA GLU A 21 -19.10 51.53 -2.86
C GLU A 21 -18.49 50.35 -3.65
N LEU A 22 -17.75 50.66 -4.71
CA LEU A 22 -16.99 49.65 -5.43
C LEU A 22 -15.94 49.14 -4.45
N ALA A 23 -16.20 48.01 -3.79
CA ALA A 23 -15.25 47.36 -2.91
C ALA A 23 -14.08 46.86 -3.76
N ILE A 24 -13.06 47.69 -3.92
CA ILE A 24 -11.81 47.30 -4.55
C ILE A 24 -11.16 46.28 -3.61
N PRO A 25 -10.94 45.03 -4.03
CA PRO A 25 -10.29 44.04 -3.19
C PRO A 25 -8.93 44.57 -2.77
N GLY A 26 -8.66 44.56 -1.46
CA GLY A 26 -7.36 44.97 -0.90
C GLY A 26 -6.21 44.02 -1.25
N THR A 27 -6.50 42.97 -2.04
CA THR A 27 -5.53 42.00 -2.53
C THR A 27 -5.34 42.20 -4.05
N PRO A 28 -4.09 42.21 -4.54
CA PRO A 28 -3.82 42.31 -5.97
C PRO A 28 -4.60 41.24 -6.75
N LEU A 29 -5.16 41.60 -7.91
CA LEU A 29 -5.88 40.67 -8.80
C LEU A 29 -5.03 39.47 -9.28
N GLY A 30 -3.70 39.51 -9.07
CA GLY A 30 -2.78 38.41 -9.33
C GLY A 30 -2.46 37.52 -8.12
N VAL A 31 -2.94 37.85 -6.92
CA VAL A 31 -2.62 37.14 -5.67
C VAL A 31 -3.90 36.68 -4.98
N SER A 32 -4.58 35.71 -5.59
CA SER A 32 -5.37 34.70 -4.88
C SER A 32 -5.90 33.64 -5.85
N GLN A 33 -5.00 32.86 -6.46
CA GLN A 33 -5.31 31.44 -6.57
C GLN A 33 -4.49 30.75 -5.50
N ALA A 34 -5.15 30.31 -4.44
CA ALA A 34 -4.67 29.18 -3.66
C ALA A 34 -4.66 27.97 -4.61
N ALA A 35 -3.66 27.90 -5.49
CA ALA A 35 -3.46 26.76 -6.35
C ALA A 35 -3.11 25.60 -5.41
N LYS A 36 -3.88 24.51 -5.50
CA LYS A 36 -3.56 23.28 -4.79
C LYS A 36 -2.10 22.94 -5.12
N PRO A 37 -1.20 22.83 -4.13
CA PRO A 37 0.19 22.52 -4.42
C PRO A 37 0.24 21.22 -5.22
N MET A 38 0.79 21.30 -6.43
CA MET A 38 0.98 20.14 -7.30
C MET A 38 2.38 19.60 -7.04
N THR A 39 2.46 18.45 -6.37
CA THR A 39 3.70 17.70 -6.24
C THR A 39 3.87 16.83 -7.47
N LEU A 40 4.90 17.09 -8.28
CA LEU A 40 5.34 16.19 -9.35
C LEU A 40 6.38 15.23 -8.79
N ILE A 41 6.08 13.93 -8.80
CA ILE A 41 7.04 12.88 -8.47
C ILE A 41 7.70 12.43 -9.78
N VAL A 42 9.02 12.63 -9.89
CA VAL A 42 9.83 12.07 -10.98
C VAL A 42 10.46 10.77 -10.46
N ALA A 43 10.03 9.63 -10.98
CA ALA A 43 10.54 8.32 -10.60
C ALA A 43 11.16 7.62 -11.81
N GLY A 44 12.38 7.11 -11.64
CA GLY A 44 13.04 6.26 -12.64
C GLY A 44 12.48 4.83 -12.59
N LYS A 45 12.27 4.23 -13.77
CA LYS A 45 11.93 2.80 -13.90
C LYS A 45 13.22 2.01 -14.11
N ASP A 46 13.85 1.62 -13.01
CA ASP A 46 15.08 0.81 -13.01
C ASP A 46 14.75 -0.68 -12.79
N HIS A 47 15.55 -1.56 -13.41
CA HIS A 47 15.47 -3.01 -13.19
C HIS A 47 15.69 -3.38 -11.71
N LYS A 48 16.44 -2.56 -10.96
CA LYS A 48 16.68 -2.77 -9.54
C LYS A 48 15.42 -2.74 -8.67
N LEU A 49 14.34 -2.14 -9.18
CA LEU A 49 13.06 -2.13 -8.49
C LEU A 49 12.37 -3.51 -8.49
N PHE A 50 12.81 -4.43 -9.35
CA PHE A 50 12.24 -5.77 -9.46
C PHE A 50 12.97 -6.82 -8.60
N TYR A 51 14.02 -6.44 -7.87
CA TYR A 51 14.60 -7.30 -6.84
C TYR A 51 13.75 -7.32 -5.58
N GLU A 52 14.06 -8.28 -4.72
CA GLU A 52 13.55 -8.39 -3.36
C GLU A 52 13.73 -7.08 -2.58
N ALA A 53 12.69 -6.73 -1.81
CA ALA A 53 12.77 -5.64 -0.85
C ALA A 53 13.69 -5.99 0.33
N TYR A 54 13.65 -7.26 0.75
CA TYR A 54 14.38 -7.78 1.91
C TYR A 54 15.47 -8.75 1.47
N ASN A 55 16.67 -8.24 1.25
CA ASN A 55 17.84 -9.03 0.87
C ASN A 55 18.63 -9.47 2.11
N ASP A 56 19.53 -10.42 1.93
CA ASP A 56 20.29 -11.02 3.04
C ASP A 56 21.52 -10.16 3.43
N ALA A 57 21.47 -8.86 3.14
CA ALA A 57 22.59 -7.93 3.31
C ALA A 57 22.17 -6.57 3.88
N SER A 58 20.93 -6.47 4.35
CA SER A 58 20.42 -5.26 5.01
C SER A 58 20.20 -5.52 6.49
N ASP A 59 20.41 -4.47 7.27
CA ASP A 59 19.93 -4.34 8.65
C ASP A 59 18.61 -3.55 8.57
N ILE A 60 17.50 -4.22 8.85
CA ILE A 60 16.14 -3.68 8.64
C ILE A 60 15.66 -2.98 9.91
N ASP A 61 16.00 -3.49 11.10
CA ASP A 61 15.57 -2.94 12.38
C ASP A 61 16.55 -1.95 13.02
N GLY A 62 17.76 -1.84 12.48
CA GLY A 62 18.79 -0.89 12.87
C GLY A 62 19.59 -1.31 14.11
N ASP A 63 19.61 -2.60 14.44
CA ASP A 63 20.33 -3.13 15.60
C ASP A 63 21.84 -3.31 15.37
N GLY A 64 22.31 -3.10 14.13
CA GLY A 64 23.71 -3.25 13.71
C GLY A 64 24.09 -4.67 13.29
N ILE A 65 23.14 -5.60 13.25
CA ILE A 65 23.26 -6.97 12.77
C ILE A 65 22.51 -7.10 11.44
N LEU A 66 23.03 -7.91 10.51
CA LEU A 66 22.37 -8.12 9.23
C LEU A 66 21.21 -9.11 9.37
N ASP A 67 20.03 -8.71 8.89
CA ASP A 67 18.82 -9.53 8.80
C ASP A 67 18.90 -10.47 7.60
N THR A 68 19.71 -11.51 7.75
CA THR A 68 19.92 -12.55 6.73
C THR A 68 18.77 -13.54 6.61
N ARG A 69 17.87 -13.58 7.61
CA ARG A 69 16.76 -14.53 7.71
C ARG A 69 15.51 -13.79 8.18
N PHE A 70 14.37 -14.48 8.12
CA PHE A 70 13.14 -13.93 8.69
C PHE A 70 13.28 -13.81 10.20
N ASN A 71 13.16 -12.58 10.69
CA ASN A 71 13.02 -12.27 12.10
C ASN A 71 11.54 -11.95 12.41
N PRO A 72 10.86 -12.73 13.28
CA PRO A 72 9.47 -12.45 13.67
C PRO A 72 9.25 -11.10 14.36
N GLN A 73 10.30 -10.52 14.94
CA GLN A 73 10.23 -9.22 15.61
C GLN A 73 10.16 -8.04 14.62
N ILE A 74 10.43 -8.29 13.33
CA ILE A 74 10.39 -7.29 12.28
C ILE A 74 9.05 -7.35 11.56
N VAL A 75 8.40 -6.20 11.42
CA VAL A 75 7.19 -6.05 10.61
C VAL A 75 7.56 -5.69 9.18
N TYR A 76 7.46 -6.65 8.27
CA TYR A 76 7.80 -6.48 6.87
C TYR A 76 6.66 -5.77 6.14
N PHE A 77 6.99 -4.66 5.48
CA PHE A 77 6.09 -3.98 4.57
C PHE A 77 5.95 -4.76 3.24
N GLY A 78 4.72 -4.93 2.77
CA GLY A 78 4.45 -5.63 1.52
C GLY A 78 2.96 -5.60 1.21
N LEU A 79 2.49 -6.40 0.26
CA LEU A 79 1.07 -6.38 -0.15
C LEU A 79 0.13 -6.96 0.93
N PHE A 80 0.62 -7.85 1.78
CA PHE A 80 -0.16 -8.50 2.82
C PHE A 80 -0.24 -7.66 4.10
N ASP A 81 -1.27 -7.89 4.90
CA ASP A 81 -1.37 -7.35 6.25
C ASP A 81 -0.59 -8.27 7.22
N PRO A 82 0.41 -7.77 7.95
CA PRO A 82 1.22 -8.58 8.86
C PRO A 82 0.43 -9.19 10.01
N THR A 83 -0.74 -8.63 10.34
CA THR A 83 -1.61 -9.08 11.44
C THR A 83 -2.66 -10.10 11.01
N VAL A 84 -2.61 -10.56 9.75
CA VAL A 84 -3.61 -11.45 9.15
C VAL A 84 -2.95 -12.74 8.64
N CYS A 85 -3.65 -13.85 8.85
CA CYS A 85 -3.35 -15.15 8.30
C CYS A 85 -4.13 -15.37 7.01
N TYR A 86 -3.47 -15.93 6.01
CA TYR A 86 -4.01 -16.14 4.66
C TYR A 86 -4.09 -17.63 4.32
N LEU A 87 -5.13 -18.00 3.57
CA LEU A 87 -5.21 -19.29 2.89
C LEU A 87 -4.94 -19.09 1.40
N TYR A 88 -4.24 -20.04 0.80
CA TYR A 88 -4.07 -20.07 -0.65
C TYR A 88 -5.21 -20.87 -1.27
N PHE A 89 -5.93 -20.27 -2.21
CA PHE A 89 -6.91 -20.95 -3.04
C PHE A 89 -6.36 -21.13 -4.45
N GLY A 90 -6.86 -22.13 -5.18
CA GLY A 90 -6.47 -22.42 -6.56
C GLY A 90 -5.41 -23.52 -6.67
N SER A 91 -5.35 -24.14 -7.85
CA SER A 91 -4.42 -25.23 -8.19
C SER A 91 -3.28 -24.77 -9.11
N SER A 92 -3.33 -23.54 -9.62
CA SER A 92 -2.35 -22.93 -10.50
C SER A 92 -2.04 -21.48 -10.06
N PRO A 93 -0.82 -20.96 -10.31
CA PRO A 93 -0.50 -19.55 -10.09
C PRO A 93 -1.41 -18.57 -10.85
N ASP A 94 -1.99 -18.98 -11.98
CA ASP A 94 -2.82 -18.12 -12.84
C ASP A 94 -4.29 -18.01 -12.38
N THR A 95 -4.72 -18.94 -11.52
CA THR A 95 -6.12 -19.02 -11.03
C THR A 95 -6.21 -19.00 -9.51
N GLY A 96 -5.06 -18.93 -8.83
CA GLY A 96 -4.95 -18.96 -7.40
C GLY A 96 -4.56 -17.64 -6.78
N GLY A 97 -4.73 -17.54 -5.47
CA GLY A 97 -4.46 -16.34 -4.71
C GLY A 97 -4.53 -16.57 -3.21
N PHE A 98 -4.15 -15.54 -2.47
CA PHE A 98 -4.19 -15.56 -1.01
C PHE A 98 -5.41 -14.79 -0.51
N VAL A 99 -6.19 -15.40 0.37
CA VAL A 99 -7.41 -14.82 0.95
C VAL A 99 -7.26 -14.72 2.47
N PRO A 100 -7.61 -13.57 3.08
CA PRO A 100 -7.66 -13.43 4.53
C PRO A 100 -8.55 -14.50 5.17
N ASN A 101 -8.07 -15.16 6.22
CA ASN A 101 -8.80 -16.23 6.90
C ASN A 101 -8.94 -15.99 8.41
N ALA A 102 -7.87 -15.55 9.08
CA ALA A 102 -7.87 -15.35 10.53
C ALA A 102 -6.93 -14.20 10.92
N SER A 103 -7.02 -13.73 12.17
CA SER A 103 -6.02 -12.83 12.75
C SER A 103 -4.78 -13.63 13.16
N ALA A 104 -3.61 -13.04 12.94
CA ALA A 104 -2.35 -13.53 13.48
C ALA A 104 -2.20 -13.15 14.96
N THR A 105 -1.30 -13.83 15.67
CA THR A 105 -0.89 -13.42 17.02
C THR A 105 -0.03 -12.16 16.98
N GLU A 106 0.34 -11.62 18.15
CA GLU A 106 1.19 -10.42 18.25
C GLU A 106 2.53 -10.56 17.52
N ASP A 107 3.12 -11.76 17.53
CA ASP A 107 4.36 -12.10 16.78
C ASP A 107 4.11 -12.48 15.30
N GLY A 108 2.90 -12.28 14.78
CA GLY A 108 2.55 -12.62 13.40
C GLY A 108 2.41 -14.13 13.15
N LYS A 109 2.22 -14.96 14.18
CA LYS A 109 2.03 -16.41 14.02
C LYS A 109 0.60 -16.75 13.60
N CYS A 110 0.48 -17.84 12.87
CA CYS A 110 -0.77 -18.38 12.35
C CYS A 110 -0.93 -19.84 12.75
N ILE A 111 -2.00 -20.15 13.49
CA ILE A 111 -2.35 -21.54 13.86
C ILE A 111 -2.52 -22.41 12.60
N SER A 112 -3.03 -21.81 11.51
CA SER A 112 -3.08 -22.44 10.20
C SER A 112 -3.00 -21.39 9.08
N GLY A 113 -2.34 -21.79 7.98
CA GLY A 113 -2.18 -20.95 6.80
C GLY A 113 -0.87 -20.16 6.78
N TRP A 114 -0.87 -19.07 6.04
CA TRP A 114 0.30 -18.23 5.79
C TRP A 114 0.22 -16.95 6.60
N SER A 115 1.27 -16.64 7.36
CA SER A 115 1.41 -15.33 7.99
C SER A 115 1.57 -14.26 6.93
N GLY A 116 0.78 -13.18 7.02
CA GLY A 116 0.96 -12.03 6.14
C GLY A 116 2.34 -11.38 6.30
N ASN A 117 2.92 -11.41 7.50
CA ASN A 117 4.25 -10.88 7.75
C ASN A 117 5.31 -11.72 7.02
N TRP A 118 5.18 -13.05 7.09
CA TRP A 118 6.02 -13.98 6.33
C TRP A 118 5.88 -13.80 4.82
N LEU A 119 4.65 -13.69 4.32
CA LEU A 119 4.41 -13.44 2.90
C LEU A 119 5.04 -12.13 2.44
N ASN A 120 4.99 -11.07 3.25
CA ASN A 120 5.66 -9.81 2.94
C ASN A 120 7.18 -9.98 2.85
N TYR A 121 7.81 -10.69 3.80
CA TYR A 121 9.24 -10.97 3.77
C TYR A 121 9.65 -11.71 2.48
N VAL A 122 8.95 -12.80 2.14
CA VAL A 122 9.34 -13.67 1.02
C VAL A 122 9.00 -13.06 -0.34
N THR A 123 7.88 -12.36 -0.45
CA THR A 123 7.28 -12.04 -1.76
C THR A 123 7.46 -10.61 -2.23
N THR A 124 7.80 -9.67 -1.35
CA THR A 124 7.77 -8.24 -1.70
C THR A 124 8.95 -7.86 -2.59
N SER A 125 8.66 -7.36 -3.79
CA SER A 125 9.63 -6.62 -4.60
C SER A 125 9.62 -5.13 -4.21
N ARG A 126 10.72 -4.43 -4.50
CA ARG A 126 10.80 -2.98 -4.21
C ARG A 126 9.74 -2.18 -4.97
N ILE A 127 9.42 -2.59 -6.20
CA ILE A 127 8.36 -1.95 -6.98
C ILE A 127 7.02 -2.17 -6.29
N ASP A 128 6.70 -3.36 -5.79
CA ASP A 128 5.43 -3.62 -5.10
C ASP A 128 5.25 -2.73 -3.86
N ALA A 129 6.33 -2.53 -3.08
CA ALA A 129 6.31 -1.59 -1.98
C ALA A 129 5.99 -0.16 -2.44
N MET A 130 6.63 0.31 -3.52
CA MET A 130 6.31 1.62 -4.11
C MET A 130 4.87 1.70 -4.63
N ARG A 131 4.36 0.66 -5.30
CA ARG A 131 2.98 0.60 -5.79
C ARG A 131 1.98 0.71 -4.65
N LYS A 132 2.24 -0.02 -3.55
CA LYS A 132 1.40 0.03 -2.35
C LYS A 132 1.36 1.42 -1.74
N VAL A 133 2.51 2.08 -1.60
CA VAL A 133 2.57 3.44 -1.03
C VAL A 133 1.88 4.48 -1.92
N LEU A 134 2.10 4.42 -3.24
CA LEU A 134 1.63 5.48 -4.15
C LEU A 134 0.15 5.33 -4.52
N TYR A 135 -0.35 4.10 -4.66
CA TYR A 135 -1.71 3.85 -5.17
C TYR A 135 -2.36 2.59 -4.61
N GLY A 136 -1.84 2.01 -3.51
CA GLY A 136 -2.45 0.87 -2.83
C GLY A 136 -2.17 -0.50 -3.48
N GLY A 137 -1.28 -0.57 -4.48
CA GLY A 137 -0.91 -1.79 -5.19
C GLY A 137 -1.51 -1.88 -6.58
N PHE A 138 -1.17 -2.92 -7.34
CA PHE A 138 -1.71 -3.12 -8.69
C PHE A 138 -2.97 -4.00 -8.63
N ARG A 139 -4.13 -3.42 -8.96
CA ARG A 139 -5.41 -4.16 -9.02
C ARG A 139 -5.52 -4.87 -10.36
N GLU A 140 -5.55 -6.19 -10.34
CA GLU A 140 -5.81 -7.02 -11.52
C GLU A 140 -7.29 -7.26 -11.72
N VAL A 141 -7.99 -7.61 -10.63
CA VAL A 141 -9.44 -7.72 -10.60
C VAL A 141 -9.94 -6.59 -9.71
N ASP A 142 -10.88 -5.80 -10.21
CA ASP A 142 -11.53 -4.72 -9.46
C ASP A 142 -13.02 -4.70 -9.82
N THR A 143 -13.82 -5.41 -9.05
CA THR A 143 -15.29 -5.44 -9.15
C THR A 143 -15.90 -5.01 -7.83
N ASP A 144 -17.21 -4.70 -7.83
CA ASP A 144 -17.93 -4.24 -6.62
C ASP A 144 -17.84 -5.24 -5.44
N THR A 145 -17.57 -6.53 -5.72
CA THR A 145 -17.51 -7.59 -4.72
C THR A 145 -16.11 -8.13 -4.48
N THR A 146 -15.14 -7.83 -5.35
CA THR A 146 -13.84 -8.51 -5.33
C THR A 146 -12.74 -7.62 -5.90
N THR A 147 -11.71 -7.40 -5.08
CA THR A 147 -10.47 -6.77 -5.52
C THR A 147 -9.31 -7.75 -5.29
N ILE A 148 -8.56 -8.06 -6.34
CA ILE A 148 -7.36 -8.90 -6.27
C ILE A 148 -6.16 -8.06 -6.69
N LEU A 149 -5.17 -8.00 -5.80
CA LEU A 149 -3.90 -7.34 -6.09
C LEU A 149 -2.93 -8.34 -6.73
N ARG A 150 -2.35 -7.93 -7.86
CA ARG A 150 -1.29 -8.69 -8.52
C ARG A 150 0.08 -8.10 -8.15
N ARG A 151 0.99 -9.00 -7.79
CA ARG A 151 2.40 -8.66 -7.61
C ARG A 151 3.05 -8.26 -8.94
N ALA A 152 4.17 -7.56 -8.88
CA ALA A 152 5.01 -7.33 -10.04
C ALA A 152 5.42 -8.63 -10.74
N TYR A 153 5.50 -8.55 -12.07
CA TYR A 153 6.04 -9.60 -12.91
C TYR A 153 7.55 -9.71 -12.67
N ILE A 154 8.01 -10.88 -12.24
CA ILE A 154 9.43 -11.19 -12.01
C ILE A 154 9.84 -12.29 -13.01
N PRO A 155 10.66 -11.99 -14.02
CA PRO A 155 11.07 -12.99 -15.00
C PRO A 155 11.93 -14.11 -14.37
N GLN A 156 11.93 -15.28 -15.01
CA GLN A 156 12.82 -16.42 -14.68
C GLN A 156 14.27 -16.14 -15.11
N ASP A 157 14.86 -15.07 -14.60
CA ASP A 157 16.23 -14.65 -14.88
C ASP A 157 16.93 -14.18 -13.57
N ALA A 158 17.96 -13.35 -13.71
CA ALA A 158 18.73 -12.79 -12.61
C ALA A 158 17.94 -11.85 -11.67
N HIS A 159 16.64 -11.59 -11.90
CA HIS A 159 15.76 -10.84 -10.99
C HIS A 159 14.91 -11.75 -10.10
N SER A 160 14.85 -13.06 -10.39
CA SER A 160 14.21 -14.02 -9.49
C SER A 160 15.07 -14.21 -8.24
N TRP A 161 14.42 -14.47 -7.12
CA TRP A 161 15.10 -14.75 -5.85
C TRP A 161 14.43 -15.91 -5.14
N ALA A 162 15.07 -16.37 -4.07
CA ALA A 162 14.48 -17.36 -3.21
C ALA A 162 14.89 -17.16 -1.76
N LYS A 163 14.07 -17.67 -0.86
CA LYS A 163 14.39 -17.80 0.56
C LYS A 163 14.46 -19.28 0.91
N GLU A 164 15.45 -19.65 1.70
CA GLU A 164 15.57 -21.00 2.24
C GLU A 164 15.25 -21.03 3.73
N TYR A 165 14.69 -22.15 4.18
CA TYR A 165 14.51 -22.45 5.59
C TYR A 165 15.13 -23.82 5.88
N THR A 166 16.01 -23.88 6.88
CA THR A 166 16.78 -25.07 7.25
C THR A 166 16.18 -25.77 8.46
N SER A 167 16.10 -25.07 9.59
CA SER A 167 15.57 -25.62 10.85
C SER A 167 15.45 -24.53 11.91
N GLU A 168 14.68 -24.78 12.97
CA GLU A 168 14.54 -23.85 14.09
C GLU A 168 15.88 -23.49 14.74
N ALA A 169 16.82 -24.43 14.82
CA ALA A 169 18.14 -24.19 15.39
C ALA A 169 19.03 -23.26 14.55
N VAL A 170 18.76 -23.14 13.24
CA VAL A 170 19.54 -22.30 12.32
C VAL A 170 18.82 -20.98 12.03
N ASP A 171 17.50 -21.04 11.89
CA ASP A 171 16.66 -19.92 11.49
C ASP A 171 16.04 -19.16 12.68
N GLY A 172 16.00 -19.78 13.87
CA GLY A 172 15.53 -19.15 15.11
C GLY A 172 14.02 -19.16 15.32
N TYR A 173 13.24 -19.85 14.47
CA TYR A 173 11.80 -19.97 14.59
C TYR A 173 11.27 -21.27 13.97
N ASP A 174 10.06 -21.70 14.37
CA ASP A 174 9.35 -22.83 13.74
C ASP A 174 8.63 -22.38 12.46
N ILE A 175 8.94 -23.00 11.31
CA ILE A 175 8.30 -22.67 10.03
C ILE A 175 6.77 -22.93 10.03
N SER A 176 6.31 -23.84 10.90
CA SER A 176 4.90 -24.19 11.04
C SER A 176 4.09 -23.09 11.72
N ASP A 177 4.75 -22.16 12.43
CA ASP A 177 4.10 -20.99 13.04
C ASP A 177 3.72 -19.93 11.99
N TYR A 178 4.36 -19.92 10.82
CA TYR A 178 4.19 -18.86 9.81
C TYR A 178 3.72 -19.37 8.44
N THR A 179 3.76 -20.67 8.22
CA THR A 179 3.40 -21.31 6.95
C THR A 179 2.62 -22.59 7.22
N PRO A 180 1.86 -23.11 6.24
CA PRO A 180 1.18 -24.40 6.39
C PRO A 180 2.13 -25.61 6.29
N PHE A 181 3.45 -25.39 6.23
CA PHE A 181 4.43 -26.45 6.11
C PHE A 181 4.95 -26.91 7.47
N VAL A 182 5.14 -28.22 7.60
CA VAL A 182 5.85 -28.82 8.73
C VAL A 182 7.37 -28.64 8.55
N GLN A 183 8.13 -28.86 9.63
CA GLN A 183 9.59 -28.88 9.57
C GLN A 183 10.13 -29.81 8.46
N PRO A 184 11.20 -29.40 7.75
CA PRO A 184 11.80 -30.25 6.73
C PRO A 184 12.40 -31.51 7.37
N ALA A 185 12.38 -32.62 6.61
CA ALA A 185 13.01 -33.85 7.06
C ALA A 185 14.54 -33.68 7.20
N PRO A 186 15.23 -34.49 8.03
CA PRO A 186 16.67 -34.38 8.21
C PRO A 186 17.44 -34.38 6.87
N GLY A 187 18.26 -33.35 6.66
CA GLY A 187 19.04 -33.17 5.43
C GLY A 187 18.30 -32.50 4.27
N LEU A 188 17.02 -32.15 4.43
CA LEU A 188 16.25 -31.35 3.48
C LEU A 188 16.04 -29.93 3.99
N ARG A 189 15.63 -29.04 3.09
CA ARG A 189 15.30 -27.63 3.37
C ARG A 189 14.04 -27.25 2.60
N HIS A 190 13.31 -26.28 3.12
CA HIS A 190 12.26 -25.63 2.33
C HIS A 190 12.88 -24.54 1.46
N PHE A 191 12.47 -24.51 0.19
CA PHE A 191 12.92 -23.52 -0.78
C PHE A 191 11.70 -22.77 -1.32
N PHE A 192 11.66 -21.46 -1.05
CA PHE A 192 10.60 -20.56 -1.48
C PHE A 192 11.11 -19.71 -2.62
N GLY A 193 10.95 -20.21 -3.85
CA GLY A 193 11.31 -19.49 -5.06
C GLY A 193 10.27 -18.44 -5.45
N ASN A 194 10.72 -17.23 -5.72
CA ASN A 194 9.88 -16.14 -6.20
C ASN A 194 10.20 -15.78 -7.65
N THR A 195 9.30 -16.17 -8.54
CA THR A 195 9.35 -15.89 -9.98
C THR A 195 7.94 -15.96 -10.55
N THR A 196 7.70 -15.29 -11.68
CA THR A 196 6.53 -15.52 -12.51
C THR A 196 6.83 -16.67 -13.46
N ALA A 197 6.07 -17.76 -13.37
CA ALA A 197 6.22 -18.90 -14.26
C ALA A 197 5.60 -18.58 -15.63
N ASN A 198 6.43 -18.28 -16.62
CA ASN A 198 6.01 -17.90 -17.97
C ASN A 198 6.56 -18.86 -19.05
N ALA A 199 7.10 -20.02 -18.66
CA ALA A 199 7.74 -20.96 -19.59
C ALA A 199 6.80 -21.44 -20.73
N TYR A 200 5.48 -21.32 -20.57
CA TYR A 200 4.49 -21.82 -21.52
C TYR A 200 3.41 -20.81 -21.96
N ALA A 201 3.51 -19.55 -21.55
CA ALA A 201 2.53 -18.52 -21.89
C ALA A 201 3.22 -17.16 -22.11
N SER A 202 2.95 -16.53 -23.27
CA SER A 202 3.31 -15.13 -23.49
C SER A 202 2.32 -14.25 -22.73
N CYS A 203 2.83 -13.39 -21.86
CA CYS A 203 2.05 -12.42 -21.09
C CYS A 203 1.53 -11.27 -21.97
#